data_AF-A0A134BLK9-F1
#
_entry.id   AF-A0A134BLK9-F1
#
_cell.length_a   1.000
_cell.length_b   1.000
_cell.length_c   1.000
_cell.angle_alpha   90.00
_cell.angle_beta   90.00
_cell.angle_gamma   90.00
#
_symmetry.space_group_name_H-M   'P 1'
#
loop_
_entity.id
_entity.type
_entity.pdbx_description
1 polymer ?
#
loop_
_entity_poly.entity_id
_entity_poly.type
_entity_poly.pdbx_seq_one_letter_code
_entity_poly.pdbx_strand_id
1 'polypeptide(L)'
;MLLICINFVAKYIAKIAKMLITLLYTLLIIAISMVLLSIRVLIKKRDSFKSQHIHDNEYLQKKGIHCVLDQDKEARHTNRAF
;
A
#
# COMPACT_ATOMS: atom_id res chain seq x y z
N MET A 1 31.16 -44.54 -11.01
CA MET A 1 31.04 -43.84 -9.71
C MET A 1 31.43 -42.36 -9.81
N LEU A 2 32.65 -42.03 -10.26
CA LEU A 2 33.15 -40.64 -10.35
C LEU A 2 32.29 -39.72 -11.23
N LEU A 3 31.85 -40.21 -12.40
CA LEU A 3 31.03 -39.43 -13.34
C LEU A 3 29.64 -39.06 -12.78
N ILE A 4 29.08 -39.92 -11.92
CA ILE A 4 27.77 -39.70 -11.29
C ILE A 4 27.88 -38.58 -10.26
N CYS A 5 28.96 -38.56 -9.47
CA CYS A 5 29.24 -37.48 -8.52
C CYS A 5 29.39 -36.13 -9.23
N ILE A 6 30.12 -36.06 -10.34
CA ILE A 6 30.32 -34.82 -11.10
C ILE A 6 28.97 -34.27 -11.62
N ASN A 7 28.12 -35.14 -12.19
CA ASN A 7 26.80 -34.74 -12.67
C ASN A 7 25.87 -34.29 -11.54
N PHE A 8 25.94 -34.94 -10.38
CA PHE A 8 25.15 -34.56 -9.21
C PHE A 8 25.55 -33.18 -8.67
N VAL A 9 26.85 -32.92 -8.54
CA VAL A 9 27.40 -31.62 -8.12
C VAL A 9 27.02 -30.52 -9.12
N ALA A 10 27.17 -30.76 -10.43
CA ALA A 10 26.79 -29.79 -11.45
C ALA A 10 25.29 -29.46 -11.43
N LYS A 11 24.42 -30.47 -11.24
CA LYS A 11 22.97 -30.29 -11.13
C LYS A 11 22.58 -29.49 -9.88
N TYR A 12 23.28 -29.74 -8.76
CA TYR A 12 23.07 -29.00 -7.52
C TYR A 12 23.48 -27.53 -7.65
N ILE A 13 24.65 -27.25 -8.24
CA ILE A 13 25.11 -25.88 -8.52
C ILE A 13 24.15 -25.15 -9.46
N ALA A 14 23.69 -25.81 -10.53
CA ALA A 14 22.71 -25.22 -11.45
C ALA A 14 21.37 -24.93 -10.76
N LYS A 15 20.95 -25.75 -9.78
CA LYS A 15 19.75 -25.51 -8.98
C LYS A 15 19.92 -24.29 -8.08
N ILE A 16 21.06 -24.16 -7.40
CA ILE A 16 21.35 -22.99 -6.56
C ILE A 16 21.41 -21.71 -7.40
N ALA A 17 22.11 -21.75 -8.54
CA ALA A 17 22.22 -20.59 -9.44
C ALA A 17 20.83 -20.12 -9.90
N LYS A 18 19.92 -21.04 -10.27
CA LYS A 18 18.54 -20.71 -10.60
C LYS A 18 17.78 -20.05 -9.45
N MET A 19 17.92 -20.56 -8.22
CA MET A 19 17.28 -19.97 -7.04
C MET A 19 17.80 -18.56 -6.76
N LEU A 20 19.10 -18.32 -6.89
CA LEU A 20 19.70 -16.99 -6.70
C LEU A 20 19.22 -16.00 -7.77
N ILE A 21 19.14 -16.42 -9.03
CA ILE A 21 18.61 -15.59 -10.12
C ILE A 21 17.17 -15.18 -9.81
N THR A 22 16.32 -16.11 -9.36
CA THR A 22 14.94 -15.78 -9.00
C THR A 22 14.85 -14.79 -7.83
N LEU A 23 15.71 -14.92 -6.82
CA LEU A 23 15.75 -13.97 -5.70
C LEU A 23 16.24 -12.59 -6.13
N LEU A 24 17.21 -12.52 -7.03
CA LEU A 24 17.70 -11.24 -7.55
C LEU A 24 16.61 -10.51 -8.35
N TYR A 25 15.85 -11.23 -9.18
CA TYR A 25 14.72 -10.65 -9.91
C TYR A 25 13.60 -10.17 -8.98
N THR A 26 13.24 -10.93 -7.94
CA THR A 26 12.18 -10.49 -7.01
C THR A 26 12.59 -9.23 -6.25
N LEU A 27 13.85 -9.16 -5.78
CA LEU A 27 14.38 -7.98 -5.12
C LEU A 27 14.42 -6.76 -6.06
N LEU A 28 14.80 -6.95 -7.32
CA LEU A 28 14.79 -5.89 -8.33
C LEU A 28 13.38 -5.33 -8.54
N ILE A 29 12.37 -6.20 -8.67
CA ILE A 29 10.97 -5.78 -8.87
C ILE A 29 10.47 -5.00 -7.66
N ILE A 30 10.72 -5.49 -6.43
CA ILE A 30 10.32 -4.81 -5.20
C ILE A 30 10.98 -3.42 -5.09
N ALA A 31 12.26 -3.32 -5.43
CA ALA A 31 12.97 -2.04 -5.44
C ALA A 31 12.31 -1.03 -6.40
N ILE A 32 11.97 -1.46 -7.62
CA ILE A 32 11.26 -0.61 -8.59
C ILE A 32 9.89 -0.18 -8.05
N SER A 33 9.13 -1.10 -7.46
CA SER A 33 7.83 -0.77 -6.85
C SER A 33 7.95 0.27 -5.73
N MET A 34 8.97 0.18 -4.87
CA MET A 34 9.22 1.14 -3.80
C MET A 34 9.59 2.52 -4.35
N VAL A 35 10.36 2.59 -5.43
CA VAL A 35 10.68 3.86 -6.12
C VAL A 35 9.42 4.48 -6.70
N LEU A 36 8.61 3.71 -7.44
CA LEU A 36 7.36 4.20 -8.03
C LEU A 36 6.35 4.66 -6.97
N LEU A 37 6.25 3.93 -5.85
CA LEU A 37 5.42 4.31 -4.71
C LEU A 37 5.92 5.61 -4.08
N SER A 38 7.24 5.73 -3.88
CA SER A 38 7.85 6.94 -3.32
C SER A 38 7.62 8.16 -4.20
N ILE A 39 7.72 8.02 -5.53
CA ILE A 39 7.40 9.07 -6.49
C ILE A 39 5.93 9.50 -6.33
N ARG A 40 4.98 8.57 -6.28
CA ARG A 40 3.55 8.91 -6.06
C ARG A 40 3.30 9.61 -4.72
N VAL A 41 3.92 9.13 -3.65
CA VAL A 41 3.75 9.68 -2.30
C VAL A 41 4.39 11.05 -2.15
N LEU A 42 5.59 11.25 -2.70
CA LEU A 42 6.33 12.53 -2.63
C LEU A 42 5.76 13.57 -3.60
N ILE A 43 5.32 13.19 -4.81
CA ILE A 43 4.70 14.13 -5.75
C ILE A 43 3.32 14.59 -5.25
N LYS A 44 2.55 13.72 -4.59
CA LYS A 44 1.23 14.08 -4.05
C LYS A 44 1.30 14.89 -2.73
N LYS A 45 2.50 15.04 -2.15
CA LYS A 45 2.73 15.63 -0.81
C LYS A 45 2.67 17.16 -0.72
N ARG A 46 2.25 17.87 -1.78
CA ARG A 46 1.89 19.29 -1.64
C ARG A 46 0.50 19.52 -1.06
N ASP A 47 -0.35 18.49 -1.07
CA ASP A 47 -1.52 18.44 -0.20
C ASP A 47 -1.15 17.57 1.00
N SER A 48 -1.28 18.13 2.21
CA SER A 48 -1.31 17.34 3.44
C SER A 48 -2.31 16.20 3.23
N PHE A 49 -1.97 14.97 3.62
CA PHE A 49 -2.96 13.90 3.74
C PHE A 49 -4.17 14.49 4.47
N LYS A 50 -5.28 14.66 3.74
CA LYS A 50 -6.50 15.25 4.32
C LYS A 50 -6.84 14.39 5.52
N SER A 51 -7.07 15.03 6.66
CA SER A 51 -7.42 14.34 7.89
C SER A 51 -8.54 13.34 7.60
N GLN A 52 -8.33 12.09 7.97
CA GLN A 52 -9.36 11.04 7.84
C GLN A 52 -10.50 11.25 8.85
N HIS A 53 -10.37 12.25 9.71
CA HIS A 53 -11.45 12.70 10.58
C HIS A 53 -12.49 13.46 9.73
N ILE A 54 -13.72 12.96 9.73
CA ILE A 54 -14.83 13.50 8.92
C ILE A 54 -15.06 15.00 9.20
N HIS A 55 -14.83 15.43 10.44
CA HIS A 55 -15.00 16.83 10.86
C HIS A 55 -13.98 17.78 10.22
N ASP A 56 -12.76 17.31 9.95
CA ASP A 56 -11.66 18.16 9.48
C ASP A 56 -11.62 18.27 7.95
N ASN A 57 -12.51 17.56 7.26
CA ASN A 57 -12.56 17.54 5.81
C ASN A 57 -13.50 18.62 5.27
N GLU A 58 -12.92 19.71 4.77
CA GLU A 58 -13.64 20.83 4.15
C GLU A 58 -14.60 20.38 3.02
N TYR A 59 -14.27 19.31 2.30
CA TYR A 59 -15.13 18.77 1.25
C TYR A 59 -16.42 18.13 1.79
N LEU A 60 -16.31 17.42 2.93
CA LEU A 60 -17.46 16.78 3.57
C LEU A 60 -18.34 17.82 4.29
N GLN A 61 -17.72 18.82 4.92
CA GLN A 61 -18.43 19.97 5.48
C GLN A 61 -19.22 20.73 4.39
N LYS A 62 -18.62 20.98 3.22
CA LYS A 62 -19.34 21.61 2.07
C LYS A 62 -20.52 20.78 1.56
N LYS A 63 -20.53 19.47 1.79
CA LYS A 63 -21.67 18.59 1.49
C LYS A 63 -22.69 18.49 2.62
N GLY A 64 -22.48 19.18 3.75
CA GLY A 64 -23.32 19.07 4.94
C GLY A 64 -23.19 17.74 5.67
N ILE A 65 -22.10 17.00 5.44
CA ILE A 65 -21.85 15.71 6.10
C ILE A 65 -21.01 15.99 7.33
N HIS A 66 -21.66 15.96 8.49
CA HIS A 66 -21.05 16.14 9.80
C HIS A 66 -20.95 14.79 10.54
N CYS A 67 -20.34 14.77 11.72
CA CYS A 67 -20.33 13.56 12.52
C CYS A 67 -21.77 13.15 12.87
N VAL A 68 -22.03 11.85 12.99
CA VAL A 68 -23.37 11.32 13.23
C VAL A 68 -24.00 11.90 14.50
N LEU A 69 -23.19 12.23 15.52
CA LEU A 69 -23.64 12.84 16.77
C LEU A 69 -24.14 14.28 16.57
N ASP A 70 -23.44 15.08 15.78
CA ASP A 70 -23.86 16.45 15.45
C ASP A 70 -25.09 16.43 14.54
N GLN A 71 -25.12 15.55 13.54
CA GLN A 71 -26.28 15.39 12.66
C GLN A 71 -27.53 14.95 13.42
N ASP A 72 -27.37 14.02 14.37
CA ASP A 72 -28.44 13.54 15.25
C ASP A 72 -28.89 14.64 16.22
N LYS A 73 -27.96 15.44 16.76
CA LYS A 73 -28.28 16.61 17.58
C LYS A 73 -29.06 17.67 16.78
N GLU A 74 -28.63 18.01 15.58
CA GLU A 74 -29.33 18.92 14.67
C GLU A 74 -30.71 18.40 14.28
N ALA A 75 -30.84 17.10 14.00
CA ALA A 75 -32.12 16.45 13.72
C ALA A 75 -33.08 16.55 14.92
N ARG A 76 -32.58 16.38 16.14
CA ARG A 76 -33.37 16.60 17.38
C ARG A 76 -33.80 18.05 17.53
N HIS A 77 -32.91 19.01 17.27
CA HIS A 77 -33.26 20.45 17.35
C HIS A 77 -34.25 20.89 16.26
N THR A 78 -34.21 20.26 15.08
CA THR A 78 -35.10 20.56 13.96
C THR A 78 -36.37 19.70 13.94
N ASN A 79 -36.58 18.86 14.95
CA ASN A 79 -37.70 17.92 15.05
C ASN A 79 -37.83 17.01 13.81
N ARG A 80 -36.68 16.69 13.20
CA ARG A 80 -36.51 15.75 12.08
C ARG A 80 -35.81 14.47 12.51
N ALA A 81 -35.58 14.30 13.80
CA ALA A 81 -35.13 13.03 14.37
C ALA A 81 -36.25 12.00 14.15
N PHE A 82 -35.87 10.83 13.64
CA PHE A 82 -36.76 9.67 13.53
C PHE A 82 -37.09 9.12 14.92
#